data_AF-A0A2R4TDI0-F1
#
_entry.id   AF-A0A2R4TDI0-F1
#
_cell.length_a   1.000
_cell.length_b   1.000
_cell.length_c   1.000
_cell.angle_alpha   90.00
_cell.angle_beta   90.00
_cell.angle_gamma   90.00
#
_symmetry.space_group_name_H-M   'P 1'
#
loop_
_entity.id
_entity.type
_entity.pdbx_description
1 polymer ?
#
loop_
_entity_poly.entity_id
_entity_poly.type
_entity_poly.pdbx_seq_one_letter_code
_entity_poly.pdbx_strand_id
1 'polypeptide(L)'
;MGLTTRHQGALRPGGSDHRTRCAIMFDMTSTVSPEPGTAGDQRIKIWFRFMPREGWLPQDTEGLWATRLGDDTARVENVPFLQNGVAEGDVVRFATDDDGLHWAKERVSASENCAVRVLPVPSGPLGRSAQAVHAHLAPFGLGGEVFSDEFPLVAFNVPAEADLGQIKKLLAHGQEEGWWHFEVGCATDAWRQA
;
A
#
# COMPACT_ATOMS: atom_id res chain seq x y z
N MET A 1 -1.64 -61.38 -17.78
CA MET A 1 -1.98 -61.02 -19.18
C MET A 1 -1.91 -59.50 -19.27
N GLY A 2 -1.07 -58.84 -20.07
CA GLY A 2 -0.01 -59.26 -20.98
C GLY A 2 0.97 -58.08 -21.11
N LEU A 3 2.25 -58.42 -21.29
CA LEU A 3 3.31 -57.49 -21.70
C LEU A 3 2.97 -56.88 -23.07
N THR A 4 3.38 -55.63 -23.32
CA THR A 4 4.13 -55.32 -24.55
C THR A 4 5.04 -54.11 -24.35
N THR A 5 6.15 -54.15 -25.07
CA THR A 5 7.44 -53.54 -24.84
C THR A 5 7.88 -52.80 -26.11
N ARG A 6 8.71 -51.76 -25.95
CA ARG A 6 9.66 -51.13 -26.91
C ARG A 6 9.10 -50.31 -28.10
N HIS A 7 9.64 -49.10 -28.28
CA HIS A 7 10.77 -48.92 -29.19
C HIS A 7 11.64 -47.67 -28.90
N GLN A 8 12.96 -47.90 -28.91
CA GLN A 8 14.06 -46.93 -28.96
C GLN A 8 14.11 -46.20 -30.31
N GLY A 9 14.67 -44.99 -30.32
CA GLY A 9 15.27 -44.36 -31.50
C GLY A 9 16.15 -43.16 -31.11
N ALA A 10 17.45 -43.27 -31.34
CA ALA A 10 18.51 -42.37 -30.90
C ALA A 10 19.21 -41.68 -32.10
N LEU A 11 19.77 -40.49 -31.84
CA LEU A 11 20.93 -39.81 -32.48
C LEU A 11 21.09 -39.80 -34.02
N ARG A 12 21.31 -38.61 -34.61
CA ARG A 12 22.67 -38.04 -34.86
C ARG A 12 22.64 -36.66 -35.57
N PRO A 13 23.73 -35.88 -35.43
CA PRO A 13 23.91 -34.52 -35.96
C PRO A 13 24.67 -34.51 -37.30
N GLY A 14 24.64 -33.39 -38.02
CA GLY A 14 25.54 -33.17 -39.15
C GLY A 14 25.41 -31.80 -39.81
N GLY A 15 26.54 -31.14 -40.04
CA GLY A 15 26.68 -30.13 -41.09
C GLY A 15 27.36 -28.82 -40.68
N SER A 16 28.68 -28.83 -40.52
CA SER A 16 29.54 -27.66 -40.77
C SER A 16 29.55 -27.35 -42.28
N ASP A 17 29.67 -26.09 -42.71
CA ASP A 17 30.96 -25.54 -43.16
C ASP A 17 30.88 -24.08 -43.69
N HIS A 18 31.98 -23.34 -43.44
CA HIS A 18 32.57 -22.23 -44.24
C HIS A 18 31.70 -20.98 -44.57
N ARG A 19 32.14 -19.72 -44.48
CA ARG A 19 33.47 -19.11 -44.67
C ARG A 19 33.37 -17.58 -44.42
N THR A 20 34.52 -16.96 -44.13
CA THR A 20 34.89 -15.55 -44.44
C THR A 20 34.81 -14.48 -43.33
N ARG A 21 35.97 -14.31 -42.69
CA ARG A 21 36.73 -13.06 -42.44
C ARG A 21 35.98 -11.72 -42.50
N CYS A 22 35.99 -10.98 -41.39
CA CYS A 22 36.60 -9.65 -41.33
C CYS A 22 36.83 -9.25 -39.87
N ALA A 23 38.08 -9.01 -39.51
CA ALA A 23 38.44 -8.38 -38.25
C ALA A 23 38.42 -6.86 -38.47
N ILE A 24 37.58 -6.15 -37.74
CA ILE A 24 37.78 -4.73 -37.47
C ILE A 24 37.38 -4.52 -36.01
N MET A 25 38.38 -4.26 -35.18
CA MET A 25 38.20 -3.76 -33.82
C MET A 25 37.47 -2.42 -33.90
N PHE A 26 36.37 -2.28 -33.17
CA PHE A 26 35.89 -0.99 -32.71
C PHE A 26 35.66 -1.07 -31.21
N ASP A 27 36.39 -0.16 -30.58
CA ASP A 27 36.40 0.32 -29.21
C ASP A 27 35.25 -0.08 -28.28
N MET A 28 35.66 -0.61 -27.13
CA MET A 28 34.82 -0.83 -25.97
C MET A 28 34.60 0.50 -25.23
N THR A 29 33.44 1.11 -25.42
CA THR A 29 32.79 1.84 -24.32
C THR A 29 31.29 1.61 -24.43
N SER A 30 30.84 0.41 -24.04
CA SER A 30 29.45 0.22 -23.66
C SER A 30 29.19 1.09 -22.45
N THR A 31 28.54 2.22 -22.66
CA THR A 31 27.79 2.91 -21.61
C THR A 31 26.71 1.96 -21.14
N VAL A 32 27.01 1.19 -20.09
CA VAL A 32 25.99 0.55 -19.27
C VAL A 32 25.18 1.70 -18.69
N SER A 33 24.01 1.96 -19.27
CA SER A 33 22.93 2.62 -18.55
C SER A 33 22.75 1.87 -17.24
N PRO A 34 22.60 2.54 -16.09
CA PRO A 34 22.34 1.82 -14.85
C PRO A 34 21.04 1.03 -15.06
N GLU A 35 21.18 -0.29 -15.13
CA GLU A 35 20.08 -1.23 -14.96
C GLU A 35 19.31 -0.79 -13.70
N PRO A 36 17.97 -0.66 -13.73
CA PRO A 36 17.22 -0.37 -12.53
C PRO A 36 17.58 -1.43 -11.50
N GLY A 37 18.19 -0.96 -10.41
CA GLY A 37 18.76 -1.82 -9.37
C GLY A 37 17.77 -2.90 -8.98
N THR A 38 18.27 -4.14 -8.95
CA THR A 38 17.61 -5.32 -8.45
C THR A 38 16.71 -4.97 -7.27
N ALA A 39 15.43 -5.37 -7.34
CA ALA A 39 14.38 -5.12 -6.36
C ALA A 39 14.66 -5.78 -4.99
N GLY A 40 15.71 -5.32 -4.32
CA GLY A 40 16.07 -5.64 -2.95
C GLY A 40 15.70 -4.46 -2.06
N ASP A 41 14.60 -4.64 -1.33
CA ASP A 41 14.08 -3.80 -0.26
C ASP A 41 14.08 -2.28 -0.48
N GLN A 42 13.37 -1.84 -1.52
CA GLN A 42 13.01 -0.42 -1.70
C GLN A 42 11.97 0.06 -0.67
N ARG A 43 11.54 -0.80 0.27
CA ARG A 43 10.58 -0.45 1.30
C ARG A 43 11.28 0.26 2.44
N ILE A 44 10.85 1.48 2.71
CA ILE A 44 11.36 2.33 3.77
C ILE A 44 10.22 2.74 4.71
N LYS A 45 10.58 3.16 5.93
CA LYS A 45 9.63 3.75 6.87
C LYS A 45 9.66 5.27 6.69
N ILE A 46 8.50 5.88 6.45
CA ILE A 46 8.33 7.33 6.46
C ILE A 46 7.62 7.74 7.74
N TRP A 47 8.24 8.60 8.52
CA TRP A 47 7.69 9.16 9.74
C TRP A 47 6.96 10.46 9.49
N PHE A 48 5.76 10.55 10.02
CA PHE A 48 4.94 11.74 10.05
C PHE A 48 4.92 12.29 11.48
N ARG A 49 4.89 13.62 11.60
CA ARG A 49 4.75 14.32 12.88
C ARG A 49 3.52 15.19 12.84
N PHE A 50 2.73 15.15 13.90
CA PHE A 50 1.49 15.90 14.04
C PHE A 50 1.28 16.30 15.50
N MET A 51 0.37 17.25 15.73
CA MET A 51 -0.03 17.61 17.08
C MET A 51 -0.99 16.55 17.64
N PRO A 52 -0.71 15.95 18.81
CA PRO A 52 -1.66 15.07 19.48
C PRO A 52 -3.00 15.79 19.71
N ARG A 53 -4.09 15.04 19.59
CA ARG A 53 -5.44 15.53 19.86
C ARG A 53 -5.76 15.35 21.34
N GLU A 54 -6.32 16.39 21.96
CA GLU A 54 -6.79 16.29 23.35
C GLU A 54 -7.85 15.18 23.49
N GLY A 55 -7.74 14.36 24.55
CA GLY A 55 -8.67 13.27 24.81
C GLY A 55 -8.59 12.08 23.84
N TRP A 56 -7.55 12.02 23.02
CA TRP A 56 -7.30 10.93 22.08
C TRP A 56 -6.01 10.17 22.42
N LEU A 57 -5.48 9.43 21.46
CA LEU A 57 -4.18 8.77 21.52
C LEU A 57 -3.04 9.80 21.70
N PRO A 58 -2.07 9.54 22.61
CA PRO A 58 -1.02 10.51 22.97
C PRO A 58 0.10 10.64 21.93
N GLN A 59 0.11 9.80 20.90
CA GLN A 59 1.12 9.79 19.85
C GLN A 59 1.14 11.13 19.11
N ASP A 60 2.34 11.63 18.87
CA ASP A 60 2.65 12.81 18.06
C ASP A 60 3.32 12.43 16.72
N THR A 61 3.53 11.14 16.52
CA THR A 61 4.18 10.57 15.34
C THR A 61 3.51 9.29 14.90
N GLU A 62 3.57 9.03 13.60
CA GLU A 62 3.17 7.78 12.98
C GLU A 62 4.17 7.41 11.90
N GLY A 63 4.60 6.16 11.88
CA GLY A 63 5.45 5.64 10.82
C GLY A 63 4.63 4.81 9.84
N LEU A 64 4.70 5.13 8.55
CA LEU A 64 4.07 4.38 7.47
C LEU A 64 5.12 3.68 6.63
N TRP A 65 4.80 2.48 6.14
CA TRP A 65 5.63 1.81 5.14
C TRP A 65 5.44 2.50 3.79
N ALA A 66 6.52 2.62 3.03
CA ALA A 66 6.49 3.23 1.71
C ALA A 66 7.50 2.57 0.78
N THR A 67 7.19 2.47 -0.51
CA THR A 67 8.20 2.16 -1.54
C THR A 67 8.90 3.44 -1.95
N ARG A 68 10.22 3.47 -1.83
CA ARG A 68 11.07 4.55 -2.34
C ARG A 68 10.93 4.66 -3.86
N LEU A 69 10.69 5.87 -4.35
CA LEU A 69 10.58 6.19 -5.78
C LEU A 69 11.77 6.99 -6.31
N GLY A 70 12.48 7.68 -5.42
CA GLY A 70 13.68 8.44 -5.75
C GLY A 70 14.46 8.82 -4.48
N ASP A 71 15.31 9.83 -4.61
CA ASP A 71 16.18 10.28 -3.52
C ASP A 71 15.38 10.81 -2.32
N ASP A 72 14.30 11.54 -2.60
CA ASP A 72 13.48 12.24 -1.60
C ASP A 72 11.97 11.99 -1.75
N THR A 73 11.55 11.03 -2.57
CA THR A 73 10.13 10.67 -2.76
C THR A 73 9.87 9.20 -2.53
N ALA A 74 8.71 8.91 -1.93
CA ALA A 74 8.25 7.55 -1.66
C ALA A 74 6.73 7.47 -1.76
N ARG A 75 6.21 6.31 -2.16
CA ARG A 75 4.78 6.01 -2.23
C ARG A 75 4.36 5.24 -0.98
N VAL A 76 3.40 5.76 -0.24
CA VAL A 76 2.84 5.13 0.97
C VAL A 76 2.17 3.80 0.62
N GLU A 77 2.37 2.78 1.45
CA GLU A 77 1.91 1.39 1.19
C GLU A 77 0.93 0.83 2.21
N ASN A 78 0.64 1.55 3.29
CA ASN A 78 -0.38 1.14 4.24
C ASN A 78 -1.20 2.35 4.73
N VAL A 79 -2.43 2.08 5.14
CA VAL A 79 -3.40 3.10 5.54
C VAL A 79 -3.00 3.77 6.88
N PRO A 80 -3.07 5.10 7.02
CA PRO A 80 -2.70 5.76 8.27
C PRO A 80 -3.80 5.71 9.34
N PHE A 81 -3.42 5.37 10.57
CA PHE A 81 -4.28 5.40 11.75
C PHE A 81 -4.41 6.79 12.38
N LEU A 82 -3.42 7.67 12.23
CA LEU A 82 -3.37 8.95 12.94
C LEU A 82 -3.14 10.14 12.01
N GLN A 83 -2.23 10.01 11.04
CA GLN A 83 -1.86 11.08 10.12
C GLN A 83 -3.04 11.47 9.21
N ASN A 84 -3.44 12.74 9.25
CA ASN A 84 -4.48 13.27 8.36
C ASN A 84 -3.89 13.74 7.02
N GLY A 85 -4.72 13.77 5.98
CA GLY A 85 -4.38 14.31 4.66
C GLY A 85 -3.43 13.44 3.84
N VAL A 86 -3.21 12.19 4.25
CA VAL A 86 -2.42 11.18 3.52
C VAL A 86 -3.26 9.91 3.42
N ALA A 87 -3.24 9.27 2.26
CA ALA A 87 -3.83 7.97 2.02
C ALA A 87 -2.79 6.96 1.52
N GLU A 88 -3.11 5.67 1.61
CA GLU A 88 -2.33 4.62 0.96
C GLU A 88 -2.23 4.90 -0.55
N GLY A 89 -1.04 4.74 -1.11
CA GLY A 89 -0.75 5.06 -2.51
C GLY A 89 -0.35 6.51 -2.77
N ASP A 90 -0.52 7.43 -1.82
CA ASP A 90 -0.05 8.82 -1.97
C ASP A 90 1.48 8.83 -2.11
N VAL A 91 1.99 9.75 -2.94
CA VAL A 91 3.42 10.02 -3.02
C VAL A 91 3.74 11.19 -2.12
N VAL A 92 4.74 11.02 -1.26
CA VAL A 92 5.22 12.02 -0.32
C VAL A 92 6.68 12.36 -0.57
N ARG A 93 7.04 13.63 -0.34
CA ARG A 93 8.43 14.04 -0.20
C ARG A 93 8.89 13.80 1.23
N PHE A 94 10.10 13.32 1.44
CA PHE A 94 10.72 13.19 2.76
C PHE A 94 12.12 13.77 2.79
N ALA A 95 12.64 14.02 3.99
CA ALA A 95 14.06 14.26 4.21
C ALA A 95 14.59 13.26 5.24
N THR A 96 15.82 12.80 5.03
CA THR A 96 16.53 11.95 5.98
C THR A 96 17.23 12.84 7.00
N ASP A 97 17.06 12.57 8.29
CA ASP A 97 17.81 13.25 9.36
C ASP A 97 19.16 12.57 9.64
N ASP A 98 19.89 13.13 10.60
CA ASP A 98 21.22 12.64 10.99
C ASP A 98 21.19 11.23 11.60
N ASP A 99 20.03 10.79 12.09
CA ASP A 99 19.78 9.44 12.64
C ASP A 99 19.34 8.44 11.55
N GLY A 100 19.21 8.90 10.30
CA GLY A 100 18.78 8.07 9.18
C GLY A 100 17.27 7.88 9.06
N LEU A 101 16.47 8.58 9.87
CA LEU A 101 15.02 8.53 9.81
C LEU A 101 14.49 9.40 8.67
N HIS A 102 13.57 8.85 7.88
CA HIS A 102 12.93 9.58 6.79
C HIS A 102 11.67 10.28 7.31
N TRP A 103 11.70 11.61 7.37
CA TRP A 103 10.57 12.44 7.81
C TRP A 103 9.82 13.03 6.63
N ALA A 104 8.52 12.76 6.56
CA ALA A 104 7.64 13.37 5.58
C ALA A 104 7.69 14.91 5.67
N LYS A 105 7.68 15.56 4.50
CA LYS A 105 7.66 17.02 4.37
C LYS A 105 6.35 17.51 3.79
N GLU A 106 5.88 16.85 2.74
CA GLU A 106 4.64 17.19 2.06
C GLU A 106 4.14 16.00 1.23
N ARG A 107 2.85 16.01 0.91
CA ARG A 107 2.28 15.16 -0.13
C ARG A 107 2.51 15.81 -1.49
N VAL A 108 3.15 15.08 -2.40
CA VAL A 108 3.46 15.56 -3.76
C VAL A 108 2.46 15.07 -4.81
N SER A 109 1.83 13.93 -4.58
CA SER A 109 0.76 13.40 -5.44
C SER A 109 -0.26 12.65 -4.61
N ALA A 110 -1.55 12.89 -4.89
CA ALA A 110 -2.64 12.09 -4.34
C ALA A 110 -2.82 10.81 -5.18
N SER A 111 -3.22 9.75 -4.50
CA SER A 111 -3.65 8.46 -5.08
C SER A 111 -5.12 8.43 -5.50
N GLU A 112 -5.88 9.44 -5.11
CA GLU A 112 -7.35 9.46 -5.10
C GLU A 112 -8.01 8.44 -4.17
N ASN A 113 -7.23 7.71 -3.36
CA ASN A 113 -7.76 6.91 -2.27
C ASN A 113 -8.18 7.80 -1.10
N CYS A 114 -9.14 7.31 -0.30
CA CYS A 114 -9.47 7.88 0.99
C CYS A 114 -8.97 6.99 2.13
N ALA A 115 -8.66 7.62 3.27
CA ALA A 115 -8.41 6.91 4.52
C ALA A 115 -9.61 7.12 5.44
N VAL A 116 -10.32 6.04 5.77
CA VAL A 116 -11.47 6.06 6.68
C VAL A 116 -11.16 5.25 7.92
N ARG A 117 -11.38 5.81 9.10
CA ARG A 117 -11.10 5.14 10.37
C ARG A 117 -12.40 4.90 11.12
N VAL A 118 -12.60 3.70 11.60
CA VAL A 118 -13.83 3.26 12.26
C VAL A 118 -13.48 2.65 13.60
N LEU A 119 -14.07 3.18 14.67
CA LEU A 119 -13.87 2.68 16.03
C LEU A 119 -15.21 2.14 16.56
N PRO A 120 -15.35 0.83 16.80
CA PRO A 120 -16.59 0.29 17.32
C PRO A 120 -16.86 0.81 18.74
N VAL A 121 -18.12 1.12 19.03
CA VAL A 121 -18.54 1.63 20.34
C VAL A 121 -18.54 0.46 21.33
N PRO A 122 -17.75 0.49 22.42
CA PRO A 122 -17.62 -0.67 23.32
C PRO A 122 -18.92 -1.16 23.94
N SER A 123 -19.85 -0.25 24.24
CA SER A 123 -21.19 -0.55 24.77
C SER A 123 -22.26 -0.72 23.70
N GLY A 124 -21.90 -0.62 22.42
CA GLY A 124 -22.81 -0.70 21.29
C GLY A 124 -23.11 -2.14 20.87
N PRO A 125 -23.99 -2.34 19.88
CA PRO A 125 -24.42 -3.66 19.42
C PRO A 125 -23.28 -4.58 18.93
N LEU A 126 -22.18 -4.00 18.45
CA LEU A 126 -21.03 -4.75 17.92
C LEU A 126 -19.92 -4.98 18.98
N GLY A 127 -20.06 -4.42 20.19
CA GLY A 127 -19.03 -4.44 21.22
C GLY A 127 -17.69 -3.88 20.72
N ARG A 128 -16.57 -4.37 21.26
CA ARG A 128 -15.20 -3.96 20.84
C ARG A 128 -14.68 -4.72 19.61
N SER A 129 -15.55 -5.17 18.71
CA SER A 129 -15.17 -6.13 17.66
C SER A 129 -14.75 -5.43 16.35
N ALA A 130 -13.44 -5.34 16.11
CA ALA A 130 -12.90 -4.95 14.79
C ALA A 130 -13.35 -5.92 13.69
N GLN A 131 -13.46 -7.22 14.00
CA GLN A 131 -13.95 -8.22 13.06
C GLN A 131 -15.40 -7.94 12.63
N ALA A 132 -16.27 -7.49 13.55
CA ALA A 132 -17.63 -7.12 13.21
C ALA A 132 -17.67 -5.90 12.30
N VAL A 133 -16.80 -4.91 12.52
CA VAL A 133 -16.65 -3.75 11.62
C VAL A 133 -16.25 -4.21 10.22
N HIS A 134 -15.22 -5.06 10.09
CA HIS A 134 -14.82 -5.64 8.82
C HIS A 134 -15.96 -6.40 8.13
N ALA A 135 -16.75 -7.18 8.88
CA ALA A 135 -17.85 -7.95 8.30
C ALA A 135 -18.93 -7.05 7.67
N HIS A 136 -19.25 -5.89 8.27
CA HIS A 136 -20.22 -4.95 7.70
C HIS A 136 -19.69 -4.25 6.44
N LEU A 137 -18.39 -3.98 6.37
CA LEU A 137 -17.74 -3.32 5.24
C LEU A 137 -17.23 -4.30 4.16
N ALA A 138 -17.23 -5.60 4.43
CA ALA A 138 -16.77 -6.65 3.52
C ALA A 138 -17.41 -6.62 2.12
N PRO A 139 -18.71 -6.27 1.94
CA PRO A 139 -19.31 -6.16 0.61
C PRO A 139 -18.61 -5.17 -0.33
N PHE A 140 -17.85 -4.21 0.21
CA PHE A 140 -17.10 -3.22 -0.56
C PHE A 140 -15.68 -3.67 -0.92
N GLY A 141 -15.21 -4.82 -0.40
CA GLY A 141 -13.89 -5.36 -0.72
C GLY A 141 -12.71 -4.48 -0.29
N LEU A 142 -12.89 -3.65 0.75
CA LEU A 142 -11.88 -2.70 1.20
C LEU A 142 -10.70 -3.41 1.88
N GLY A 143 -9.50 -2.91 1.62
CA GLY A 143 -8.33 -3.20 2.45
C GLY A 143 -8.38 -2.42 3.77
N GLY A 144 -7.70 -2.91 4.80
CA GLY A 144 -7.59 -2.18 6.05
C GLY A 144 -6.74 -2.89 7.11
N GLU A 145 -6.36 -2.13 8.13
CA GLU A 145 -5.54 -2.59 9.25
C GLU A 145 -6.25 -2.27 10.58
N VAL A 146 -5.98 -3.07 11.61
CA VAL A 146 -6.48 -2.85 12.98
C VAL A 146 -5.33 -2.35 13.84
N PHE A 147 -5.58 -1.28 14.61
CA PHE A 147 -4.53 -0.64 15.41
C PHE A 147 -4.01 -1.58 16.52
N SER A 148 -4.91 -2.12 17.34
CA SER A 148 -4.61 -3.19 18.30
C SER A 148 -5.89 -3.85 18.82
N ASP A 149 -5.76 -4.99 19.51
CA ASP A 149 -6.90 -5.63 20.19
C ASP A 149 -7.48 -4.77 21.33
N GLU A 150 -6.61 -4.03 22.02
CA GLU A 150 -7.01 -3.13 23.11
C GLU A 150 -7.70 -1.86 22.59
N PHE A 151 -7.31 -1.37 21.42
CA PHE A 151 -7.93 -0.22 20.79
C PHE A 151 -8.31 -0.59 19.35
N PRO A 152 -9.51 -1.18 19.14
CA PRO A 152 -9.90 -1.81 17.87
C PRO A 152 -10.31 -0.80 16.79
N LEU A 153 -9.53 0.27 16.65
CA LEU A 153 -9.63 1.23 15.55
C LEU A 153 -9.24 0.51 14.27
N VAL A 154 -10.15 0.49 13.30
CA VAL A 154 -9.92 -0.08 11.97
C VAL A 154 -9.69 1.07 11.00
N ALA A 155 -8.53 1.11 10.37
CA ALA A 155 -8.26 2.04 9.28
C ALA A 155 -8.48 1.32 7.94
N PHE A 156 -9.34 1.86 7.10
CA PHE A 156 -9.67 1.35 5.78
C PHE A 156 -9.05 2.21 4.70
N ASN A 157 -8.41 1.55 3.73
CA ASN A 157 -8.12 2.15 2.44
C ASN A 157 -9.38 2.05 1.59
N VAL A 158 -9.91 3.19 1.15
CA VAL A 158 -11.08 3.27 0.26
C VAL A 158 -10.61 3.71 -1.13
N PRO A 159 -10.54 2.80 -2.12
CA PRO A 159 -10.12 3.12 -3.46
C PRO A 159 -11.05 4.13 -4.16
N ALA A 160 -10.50 4.90 -5.10
CA ALA A 160 -11.25 5.91 -5.86
C ALA A 160 -12.44 5.33 -6.64
N GLU A 161 -12.32 4.09 -7.08
CA GLU A 161 -13.32 3.33 -7.84
C GLU A 161 -14.38 2.64 -6.99
N ALA A 162 -14.27 2.67 -5.66
CA ALA A 162 -15.25 2.09 -4.76
C ALA A 162 -16.60 2.85 -4.80
N ASP A 163 -17.68 2.19 -4.38
CA ASP A 163 -19.00 2.86 -4.25
C ASP A 163 -19.02 3.79 -3.03
N LEU A 164 -18.44 4.98 -3.19
CA LEU A 164 -18.28 5.97 -2.13
C LEU A 164 -19.62 6.36 -1.50
N GLY A 165 -20.68 6.44 -2.31
CA GLY A 165 -22.02 6.82 -1.84
C GLY A 165 -22.61 5.77 -0.90
N GLN A 166 -22.52 4.48 -1.25
CA GLN A 166 -22.99 3.40 -0.38
C GLN A 166 -22.12 3.22 0.86
N ILE A 167 -20.80 3.39 0.74
CA ILE A 167 -19.88 3.37 1.89
C ILE A 167 -20.25 4.47 2.89
N LYS A 168 -20.43 5.71 2.43
CA LYS A 168 -20.83 6.84 3.28
C LYS A 168 -22.16 6.58 3.98
N LYS A 169 -23.15 6.04 3.26
CA LYS A 169 -24.45 5.69 3.83
C LYS A 169 -24.32 4.65 4.93
N LEU A 170 -23.53 3.59 4.71
CA LEU A 170 -23.31 2.57 5.73
C LEU A 170 -22.60 3.14 6.97
N LEU A 171 -21.55 3.94 6.77
CA LEU A 171 -20.81 4.56 7.87
C LEU A 171 -21.70 5.47 8.72
N ALA A 172 -22.52 6.30 8.07
CA ALA A 172 -23.48 7.17 8.73
C ALA A 172 -24.52 6.35 9.50
N HIS A 173 -25.13 5.34 8.86
CA HIS A 173 -26.11 4.47 9.50
C HIS A 173 -25.54 3.76 10.73
N GLY A 174 -24.34 3.15 10.63
CA GLY A 174 -23.73 2.49 11.77
C GLY A 174 -23.37 3.45 12.90
N GLN A 175 -23.09 4.72 12.60
CA GLN A 175 -22.92 5.73 13.65
C GLN A 175 -24.25 6.11 14.32
N GLU A 176 -25.33 6.26 13.55
CA GLU A 176 -26.68 6.54 14.05
C GLU A 176 -27.21 5.41 14.93
N GLU A 177 -26.95 4.15 14.55
CA GLU A 177 -27.33 2.96 15.32
C GLU A 177 -26.39 2.65 16.49
N GLY A 178 -25.37 3.49 16.72
CA GLY A 178 -24.42 3.34 17.82
C GLY A 178 -23.47 2.13 17.69
N TRP A 179 -23.23 1.65 16.48
CA TRP A 179 -22.31 0.55 16.21
C TRP A 179 -20.85 1.00 16.32
N TRP A 180 -20.55 2.19 15.82
CA TRP A 180 -19.20 2.76 15.77
C TRP A 180 -19.21 4.29 15.74
N HIS A 181 -18.04 4.88 15.97
CA HIS A 181 -17.69 6.20 15.48
C HIS A 181 -16.84 6.05 14.22
N PHE A 182 -16.87 7.03 13.33
CA PHE A 182 -15.93 7.06 12.21
C PHE A 182 -15.40 8.46 11.93
N GLU A 183 -14.21 8.51 11.32
CA GLU A 183 -13.63 9.73 10.78
C GLU A 183 -13.02 9.47 9.40
N VAL A 184 -12.90 10.52 8.59
CA VAL A 184 -12.24 10.47 7.29
C VAL A 184 -10.91 11.19 7.43
N GLY A 185 -9.83 10.42 7.60
CA GLY A 185 -8.47 10.94 7.78
C GLY A 185 -7.90 11.57 6.50
N CYS A 186 -8.30 11.08 5.34
CA CYS A 186 -8.00 11.69 4.04
C CYS A 186 -9.23 11.60 3.14
N ALA A 187 -9.76 12.74 2.71
CA ALA A 187 -10.93 12.82 1.84
C ALA A 187 -10.55 13.45 0.48
N THR A 188 -11.04 12.86 -0.60
CA THR A 188 -10.93 13.40 -1.96
C THR A 188 -12.14 14.27 -2.32
N ASP A 189 -12.08 14.96 -3.46
CA ASP A 189 -13.25 15.68 -3.98
C ASP A 189 -14.38 14.72 -4.37
N ALA A 190 -14.05 13.56 -4.93
CA ALA A 190 -15.03 12.51 -5.21
C ALA A 190 -15.76 12.07 -3.93
N TRP A 191 -15.04 11.86 -2.82
CA TRP A 191 -15.66 11.55 -1.53
C TRP A 191 -16.60 12.65 -1.04
N ARG A 192 -16.20 13.92 -1.19
CA ARG A 192 -17.01 15.06 -0.77
C ARG A 192 -18.31 15.19 -1.59
N GLN A 193 -18.26 14.85 -2.88
CA GLN A 193 -19.37 15.00 -3.81
C GLN A 193 -20.34 13.80 -3.84
N ALA A 194 -19.91 12.63 -3.35
CA ALA A 194 -20.69 11.39 -3.33
C ALA A 194 -21.87 11.39 -2.34
#